data_AF-A0AAE4DL79-F1
#
_entry.id   AF-A0AAE4DL79-F1
#
_cell.length_a   1.000
_cell.length_b   1.000
_cell.length_c   1.000
_cell.angle_alpha   90.00
_cell.angle_beta   90.00
_cell.angle_gamma   90.00
#
_symmetry.space_group_name_H-M   'P 1'
#
loop_
_entity.id
_entity.type
_entity.pdbx_description
1 polymer ?
#
loop_
_entity_poly.entity_id
_entity_poly.type
_entity_poly.pdbx_seq_one_letter_code
_entity_poly.pdbx_strand_id
1 'polypeptide(L)'
;MNTAMQIIMNSQYAEFPETLLTLELCRATARADGRKIGESLRACAKVKARQAKNRNLYNTLIEMSRSQFPEVQMTRIRGCVDRMEKALGREMRELDITAEDVIEFSEEAA
;
A
#
# COMPACT_ATOMS: atom_id res chain seq x y z
N MET A 1 10.74 -7.66 6.42
CA MET A 1 10.43 -6.72 5.34
C MET A 1 11.46 -6.98 4.25
N ASN A 2 11.05 -7.25 3.01
CA ASN A 2 11.97 -7.63 1.92
C ASN A 2 12.55 -6.38 1.24
N THR A 3 13.73 -6.46 0.63
CA THR A 3 14.44 -5.35 -0.02
C THR A 3 13.60 -4.66 -1.08
N ALA A 4 12.84 -5.43 -1.87
CA ALA A 4 11.90 -4.88 -2.85
C ALA A 4 10.81 -3.98 -2.21
N MET A 5 10.32 -4.36 -1.01
CA MET A 5 9.35 -3.54 -0.29
C MET A 5 9.98 -2.25 0.25
N GLN A 6 11.24 -2.30 0.71
CA GLN A 6 11.97 -1.12 1.16
C GLN A 6 12.17 -0.12 0.01
N ILE A 7 12.52 -0.60 -1.19
CA ILE A 7 12.63 0.26 -2.37
C ILE A 7 11.28 0.88 -2.72
N ILE A 8 10.18 0.09 -2.72
CA ILE A 8 8.84 0.63 -2.98
C ILE A 8 8.47 1.72 -1.95
N MET A 9 8.78 1.50 -0.67
CA MET A 9 8.54 2.47 0.41
C MET A 9 9.37 3.75 0.31
N ASN A 10 10.54 3.71 -0.34
CA ASN A 10 11.37 4.89 -0.59
C ASN A 10 11.13 5.51 -1.98
N SER A 11 10.15 4.98 -2.74
CA SER A 11 9.82 5.45 -4.08
C SER A 11 8.54 6.29 -4.10
N GLN A 12 8.20 6.85 -5.27
CA GLN A 12 6.92 7.50 -5.51
C GLN A 12 5.69 6.59 -5.29
N TYR A 13 5.87 5.27 -5.17
CA TYR A 13 4.80 4.30 -4.94
C TYR A 13 4.58 3.96 -3.46
N ALA A 14 5.27 4.63 -2.53
CA ALA A 14 5.15 4.42 -1.08
C ALA A 14 3.70 4.55 -0.57
N GLU A 15 2.88 5.39 -1.22
CA GLU A 15 1.48 5.60 -0.82
C GLU A 15 0.62 4.34 -0.92
N PHE A 16 1.00 3.35 -1.74
CA PHE A 16 0.27 2.09 -1.87
C PHE A 16 0.40 1.19 -0.61
N PRO A 17 1.60 0.78 -0.19
CA PRO A 17 1.77 -0.02 1.03
C PRO A 17 1.33 0.74 2.29
N GLU A 18 1.57 2.06 2.37
CA GLU A 18 1.11 2.87 3.52
C GLU A 18 -0.42 2.92 3.64
N THR A 19 -1.10 3.10 2.50
CA THR A 19 -2.57 3.08 2.47
C THR A 19 -3.10 1.71 2.84
N LEU A 20 -2.49 0.64 2.32
CA LEU A 20 -2.88 -0.73 2.66
C LEU A 20 -2.74 -0.99 4.16
N LEU A 21 -1.60 -0.61 4.76
CA LEU A 21 -1.37 -0.74 6.19
C LEU A 21 -2.41 0.03 7.00
N THR A 22 -2.72 1.27 6.61
CA THR A 22 -3.73 2.08 7.30
C THR A 22 -5.11 1.42 7.26
N LEU A 23 -5.49 0.85 6.11
CA LEU A 23 -6.78 0.15 5.97
C LEU A 23 -6.83 -1.13 6.80
N GLU A 24 -5.72 -1.87 6.90
CA GLU A 24 -5.62 -3.05 7.76
C GLU A 24 -5.74 -2.70 9.24
N LEU A 25 -5.08 -1.62 9.69
CA LEU A 25 -5.21 -1.08 11.04
C LEU A 25 -6.65 -0.60 11.31
N CYS A 26 -7.27 0.09 10.36
CA CYS A 26 -8.67 0.50 10.48
C CYS A 26 -9.61 -0.70 10.66
N ARG A 27 -9.37 -1.78 9.90
CA ARG A 27 -10.13 -3.03 10.03
C ARG A 27 -9.91 -3.69 11.40
N ALA A 28 -8.65 -3.78 11.85
CA ALA A 28 -8.30 -4.40 13.12
C ALA A 28 -8.90 -3.64 14.30
N THR A 29 -8.81 -2.32 14.30
CA THR A 29 -9.40 -1.45 15.33
C THR A 29 -10.93 -1.51 15.31
N ALA A 30 -11.56 -1.46 14.13
CA ALA A 30 -13.02 -1.61 14.04
C ALA A 30 -13.49 -2.95 14.61
N ARG A 31 -12.73 -4.03 14.37
CA ARG A 31 -13.01 -5.35 14.95
C ARG A 31 -12.84 -5.37 16.47
N ALA A 32 -11.76 -4.77 16.99
CA ALA A 32 -11.51 -4.70 18.43
C ALA A 32 -12.58 -3.87 19.16
N ASP A 33 -13.03 -2.79 18.54
CA ASP A 33 -14.04 -1.87 19.10
C ASP A 33 -15.49 -2.36 18.91
N GLY A 34 -15.71 -3.48 18.20
CA GLY A 34 -17.06 -3.95 17.83
C GLY A 34 -17.81 -3.04 16.83
N ARG A 35 -17.09 -2.16 16.13
CA ARG A 35 -17.66 -1.28 15.09
C ARG A 35 -17.91 -2.05 13.79
N LYS A 36 -18.83 -1.54 12.97
CA LYS A 36 -19.05 -2.06 11.61
C LYS A 36 -17.79 -1.83 10.76
N ILE A 37 -17.11 -2.92 10.41
CA ILE A 37 -15.87 -2.89 9.62
C ILE A 37 -16.09 -2.16 8.29
N GLY A 38 -17.12 -2.54 7.53
CA GLY A 38 -17.37 -1.94 6.22
C GLY A 38 -17.63 -0.43 6.27
N GLU A 39 -18.34 0.05 7.30
CA GLU A 39 -18.56 1.49 7.50
C GLU A 39 -17.27 2.22 7.87
N SER A 40 -16.48 1.63 8.76
CA SER A 40 -15.18 2.17 9.18
C SER A 40 -14.20 2.25 8.00
N LEU A 41 -14.16 1.20 7.18
CA LEU A 41 -13.33 1.14 5.97
C LEU A 41 -13.76 2.16 4.92
N ARG A 42 -15.07 2.34 4.68
CA ARG A 42 -15.57 3.38 3.77
C ARG A 42 -15.17 4.79 4.23
N ALA A 43 -15.31 5.06 5.53
CA ALA A 43 -14.92 6.34 6.11
C ALA A 43 -13.40 6.58 5.99
N CYS A 44 -12.60 5.57 6.32
CA CYS A 44 -11.14 5.62 6.18
C CYS A 44 -10.71 5.84 4.72
N ALA A 45 -11.32 5.11 3.78
CA ALA A 45 -11.04 5.26 2.36
C ALA A 45 -11.35 6.68 1.84
N LYS A 46 -12.44 7.30 2.31
CA LYS A 46 -12.79 8.69 1.96
C LYS A 46 -11.72 9.70 2.43
N VAL A 47 -11.16 9.49 3.61
CA VAL A 47 -10.06 10.34 4.13
C VAL A 47 -8.78 10.11 3.33
N LYS A 48 -8.41 8.85 3.11
CA LYS A 48 -7.19 8.51 2.35
C LYS A 48 -7.25 8.93 0.90
N ALA A 49 -8.42 8.88 0.25
CA ALA A 49 -8.58 9.36 -1.13
C ALA A 49 -8.17 10.83 -1.26
N ARG A 50 -8.47 11.69 -0.28
CA ARG A 50 -8.09 13.11 -0.32
C ARG A 50 -6.59 13.35 -0.20
N GLN A 51 -5.85 12.36 0.30
CA GLN A 51 -4.40 12.42 0.49
C GLN A 51 -3.64 11.73 -0.64
N ALA A 52 -4.32 10.88 -1.42
CA ALA A 52 -3.71 10.12 -2.51
C ALA A 52 -3.25 11.04 -3.64
N LYS A 53 -1.98 10.88 -4.05
CA LYS A 53 -1.40 11.62 -5.18
C LYS A 53 -1.55 10.81 -6.46
N ASN A 54 -1.43 9.48 -6.38
CA ASN A 54 -1.64 8.61 -7.52
C ASN A 54 -3.12 8.47 -7.88
N ARG A 55 -3.44 8.74 -9.15
CA ARG A 55 -4.81 8.69 -9.68
C ARG A 55 -5.45 7.31 -9.58
N ASN A 56 -4.69 6.23 -9.76
CA ASN A 56 -5.21 4.87 -9.65
C ASN A 56 -5.55 4.51 -8.21
N LEU A 57 -4.71 4.93 -7.27
CA LEU A 57 -4.98 4.76 -5.84
C LEU A 57 -6.21 5.58 -5.42
N TYR A 58 -6.28 6.85 -5.84
CA TYR A 58 -7.44 7.71 -5.64
C TYR A 58 -8.73 7.04 -6.13
N ASN A 59 -8.77 6.58 -7.37
CA ASN A 59 -9.96 5.94 -7.96
C ASN A 59 -10.37 4.69 -7.16
N THR A 60 -9.41 3.87 -6.75
CA THR A 60 -9.66 2.66 -5.96
C THR A 60 -10.25 3.01 -4.58
N LEU A 61 -9.74 4.05 -3.93
CA LEU A 61 -10.25 4.50 -2.63
C LEU A 61 -11.63 5.16 -2.72
N ILE A 62 -11.90 5.90 -3.80
CA ILE A 62 -13.24 6.43 -4.06
C ILE A 62 -14.24 5.31 -4.30
N GLU A 63 -13.89 4.30 -5.10
CA GLU A 63 -14.73 3.11 -5.29
C GLU A 63 -14.98 2.39 -3.96
N MET A 64 -13.93 2.17 -3.17
CA MET A 64 -14.01 1.56 -1.85
C MET A 64 -14.96 2.33 -0.94
N SER A 65 -14.91 3.67 -0.94
CA SER A 65 -15.74 4.53 -0.09
C SER A 65 -17.26 4.39 -0.36
N ARG A 66 -17.65 3.87 -1.52
CA ARG A 66 -19.04 3.69 -1.95
C ARG A 66 -19.45 2.22 -2.05
N SER A 67 -18.52 1.29 -1.87
CA SER A 67 -18.73 -0.15 -2.02
C SER A 67 -19.57 -0.73 -0.88
N GLN A 68 -20.43 -1.69 -1.19
CA GLN A 68 -21.08 -2.55 -0.19
C GLN A 68 -20.06 -3.49 0.49
N PHE A 69 -19.01 -3.87 -0.25
CA PHE A 69 -17.95 -4.79 0.18
C PHE A 69 -16.57 -4.11 0.02
N PRO A 70 -16.21 -3.14 0.89
CA PRO A 70 -14.98 -2.36 0.76
C PRO A 70 -13.70 -3.20 0.89
N GLU A 71 -13.78 -4.39 1.48
CA GLU A 71 -12.67 -5.34 1.58
C GLU A 71 -12.16 -5.82 0.22
N VAL A 72 -13.01 -5.82 -0.81
CA VAL A 72 -12.62 -6.19 -2.19
C VAL A 72 -11.53 -5.25 -2.70
N GLN A 73 -11.68 -3.95 -2.43
CA GLN A 73 -10.71 -2.94 -2.85
C GLN A 73 -9.41 -3.04 -2.05
N MET A 74 -9.44 -3.46 -0.78
CA MET A 74 -8.21 -3.81 -0.05
C MET A 74 -7.43 -4.93 -0.74
N THR A 75 -8.12 -5.98 -1.18
CA THR A 75 -7.50 -7.08 -1.94
C THR A 75 -6.90 -6.59 -3.26
N ARG A 76 -7.55 -5.65 -3.95
CA ARG A 76 -7.02 -5.04 -5.18
C ARG A 76 -5.73 -4.26 -4.92
N ILE A 77 -5.71 -3.43 -3.86
CA ILE A 77 -4.52 -2.65 -3.48
C ILE A 77 -3.39 -3.61 -3.13
N ARG A 78 -3.65 -4.64 -2.32
CA ARG A 78 -2.68 -5.68 -1.97
C ARG A 78 -2.12 -6.38 -3.20
N GLY A 79 -2.98 -6.85 -4.09
CA GLY A 79 -2.54 -7.50 -5.33
C GLY A 79 -1.72 -6.57 -6.24
N CYS A 80 -1.94 -5.24 -6.17
CA CYS A 80 -1.08 -4.29 -6.87
C CYS A 80 0.32 -4.22 -6.24
N VAL A 81 0.40 -4.13 -4.90
CA VAL A 81 1.67 -4.16 -4.17
C VAL A 81 2.43 -5.45 -4.45
N ASP A 82 1.75 -6.61 -4.40
CA ASP A 82 2.36 -7.91 -4.68
C ASP A 82 2.93 -7.99 -6.11
N ARG A 83 2.27 -7.36 -7.08
CA ARG A 83 2.78 -7.29 -8.47
C ARG A 83 3.97 -6.36 -8.59
N MET A 84 3.96 -5.22 -7.90
CA MET A 84 5.12 -4.31 -7.85
C MET A 84 6.32 -5.00 -7.21
N GLU A 85 6.12 -5.70 -6.09
CA GLU A 85 7.18 -6.46 -5.43
C GLU A 85 7.75 -7.56 -6.34
N LYS A 86 6.88 -8.31 -7.05
CA LYS A 86 7.32 -9.35 -7.97
C LYS A 86 8.05 -8.82 -9.19
N ALA A 87 7.62 -7.68 -9.74
CA ALA A 87 8.28 -7.06 -10.89
C ALA A 87 9.67 -6.55 -10.49
N LEU A 88 9.74 -5.81 -9.38
CA LEU A 88 11.00 -5.30 -8.87
C LEU A 88 11.95 -6.42 -8.47
N GLY A 89 11.45 -7.46 -7.79
CA GLY A 89 12.25 -8.63 -7.45
C GLY A 89 12.69 -9.47 -8.66
N ARG A 90 12.16 -9.24 -9.87
CA ARG A 90 12.72 -9.80 -11.11
C ARG A 90 13.83 -8.89 -11.64
N GLU A 91 13.58 -7.59 -11.74
CA GLU A 91 14.57 -6.60 -12.20
C GLU A 91 15.83 -6.61 -11.33
N MET A 92 15.69 -6.67 -9.99
CA MET A 92 16.83 -6.76 -9.08
C MET A 92 17.68 -8.02 -9.31
N ARG A 93 17.05 -9.15 -9.65
CA ARG A 93 17.76 -10.40 -9.97
C ARG A 93 18.46 -10.33 -11.32
N GLU A 94 17.91 -9.59 -12.27
CA GLU A 94 18.53 -9.37 -13.58
C GLU A 94 19.72 -8.40 -13.50
N LEU A 95 19.69 -7.47 -12.53
CA LEU A 95 20.74 -6.45 -12.32
C LEU A 95 21.77 -6.84 -11.24
N ASP A 96 21.65 -8.03 -10.64
CA ASP A 96 22.47 -8.51 -9.51
C ASP A 96 22.53 -7.54 -8.31
N ILE A 97 21.46 -6.76 -8.11
CA ILE A 97 21.38 -5.77 -7.02
C ILE A 97 21.07 -6.50 -5.72
N THR A 98 22.01 -6.41 -4.78
CA THR A 98 21.92 -7.01 -3.46
C THR A 98 21.24 -6.08 -2.45
N ALA A 99 20.91 -6.61 -1.27
CA ALA A 99 20.34 -5.79 -0.20
C ALA A 99 21.35 -4.75 0.36
N GLU A 100 22.65 -5.00 0.18
CA GLU A 100 23.73 -4.12 0.62
C GLU A 100 23.81 -2.87 -0.26
N ASP A 101 23.67 -3.01 -1.58
CA ASP A 101 23.67 -1.89 -2.53
C ASP A 101 22.56 -0.87 -2.22
N VAL A 102 21.37 -1.37 -1.86
CA VAL A 102 20.20 -0.51 -1.57
C VAL A 102 20.40 0.32 -0.28
N ILE A 103 21.15 -0.21 0.68
CA ILE A 103 21.45 0.49 1.93
C ILE A 103 22.45 1.62 1.67
N GLU A 104 23.53 1.36 0.93
CA GLU A 104 24.52 2.39 0.56
C GLU A 104 23.87 3.58 -0.18
N PHE A 105 23.01 3.32 -1.17
CA PHE A 105 22.32 4.41 -1.89
C PHE A 105 21.33 5.20 -1.02
N SER A 106 20.80 4.61 0.06
CA SER A 106 19.89 5.30 0.97
C SER A 106 20.61 6.16 2.00
N GLU A 107 21.84 5.81 2.36
CA GLU A 107 22.68 6.56 3.30
C GLU A 107 23.38 7.76 2.64
N GLU A 108 23.72 7.67 1.34
CA GLU A 108 24.29 8.81 0.58
C GLU A 108 23.28 9.93 0.26
N ALA A 109 21.98 9.65 0.36
CA ALA A 109 20.91 10.60 0.04
C ALA A 109 20.36 11.36 1.27
N ALA A 110 20.91 11.12 2.46
CA ALA A 110 20.53 11.73 3.75
C ALA A 110 21.52 12.81 4.20
#